data_AF-A0A931GUN2-F1
#
_entry.id   AF-A0A931GUN2-F1
#
_cell.length_a   1.000
_cell.length_b   1.000
_cell.length_c   1.000
_cell.angle_alpha   90.00
_cell.angle_beta   90.00
_cell.angle_gamma   90.00
#
_symmetry.space_group_name_H-M   'P 1'
#
loop_
_entity.id
_entity.type
_entity.pdbx_description
1 polymer ?
#
loop_
_entity_poly.entity_id
_entity_poly.type
_entity_poly.pdbx_seq_one_letter_code
_entity_poly.pdbx_strand_id
1 'polypeptide(L)' 'MSRKANCYDNAVIENFFGHLKTEMYHGEIYDTIEEFNHAIDEYIEWYNTERIQQRLKGLTPMQYRNQALGPLTA' A
#
# COMPACT_ATOMS: atom_id res chain seq x y z
N MET A 1 -4.17 -9.65 12.06
CA MET A 1 -5.40 -10.26 11.51
C MET A 1 -6.59 -9.41 11.91
N SER A 2 -7.48 -9.08 10.96
CA SER A 2 -8.76 -8.40 11.21
C SER A 2 -9.60 -9.18 12.22
N ARG A 3 -10.52 -8.51 12.95
CA ARG A 3 -11.47 -9.20 13.84
C ARG A 3 -12.28 -10.20 13.03
N LYS A 4 -12.56 -11.37 13.61
CA LYS A 4 -13.41 -12.39 12.98
C LYS A 4 -14.72 -11.74 12.53
N ALA A 5 -15.04 -11.87 11.24
CA ALA A 5 -16.20 -11.27 10.54
C ALA A 5 -16.12 -9.79 10.10
N ASN A 6 -14.95 -9.11 10.10
CA ASN A 6 -14.80 -7.84 9.38
C ASN A 6 -14.14 -8.04 8.00
N CYS A 7 -14.97 -8.22 6.98
CA CYS A 7 -14.56 -8.43 5.59
C CYS A 7 -13.96 -7.17 4.94
N TYR A 8 -14.32 -5.97 5.40
CA TYR A 8 -13.84 -4.72 4.80
C TYR A 8 -12.35 -4.51 5.05
N ASP A 9 -11.89 -4.71 6.29
CA ASP A 9 -10.46 -4.59 6.62
C ASP A 9 -9.63 -5.62 5.85
N ASN A 10 -10.17 -6.83 5.70
CA ASN A 10 -9.51 -7.91 4.96
C ASN A 10 -9.41 -7.60 3.46
N ALA A 11 -10.48 -7.09 2.86
CA ALA A 11 -10.50 -6.76 1.43
C ALA A 11 -9.48 -5.67 1.06
N VAL A 12 -9.31 -4.65 1.93
CA VAL A 12 -8.36 -3.55 1.67
C VAL A 12 -6.91 -4.07 1.69
N ILE A 13 -6.55 -4.87 2.70
CA ILE A 13 -5.19 -5.39 2.80
C ILE A 13 -4.90 -6.48 1.75
N GLU A 14 -5.89 -7.30 1.40
CA GLU A 14 -5.77 -8.27 0.32
C GLU A 14 -5.53 -7.60 -1.03
N ASN A 15 -6.20 -6.47 -1.31
CA ASN A 15 -5.95 -5.69 -2.50
C ASN A 15 -4.50 -5.17 -2.55
N PHE A 16 -3.99 -4.62 -1.43
CA PHE A 16 -2.60 -4.18 -1.33
C PHE A 16 -1.62 -5.34 -1.60
N PHE A 17 -1.83 -6.51 -0.98
CA PHE A 17 -0.96 -7.66 -1.21
C PHE A 17 -1.03 -8.20 -2.64
N GLY A 18 -2.19 -8.08 -3.31
CA GLY A 18 -2.32 -8.38 -4.74
C GLY A 18 -1.41 -7.49 -5.59
N HIS A 19 -1.40 -6.18 -5.32
CA HIS A 19 -0.51 -5.23 -5.97
C HIS A 19 0.96 -5.52 -5.67
N LEU A 20 1.33 -5.65 -4.39
CA LEU A 20 2.71 -5.92 -3.98
C LEU A 20 3.28 -7.17 -4.65
N LYS A 21 2.51 -8.26 -4.69
CA LYS A 21 2.96 -9.50 -5.32
C LYS A 21 3.11 -9.37 -6.83
N THR A 22 2.24 -8.61 -7.49
CA THR A 22 2.23 -8.51 -8.96
C THR A 22 3.25 -7.49 -9.47
N GLU A 23 3.40 -6.38 -8.76
CA GLU A 23 4.20 -5.22 -9.20
C GLU A 23 5.64 -5.29 -8.69
N MET A 24 5.89 -5.82 -7.49
CA MET A 24 7.24 -5.91 -6.91
C MET A 24 7.81 -7.34 -6.95
N TYR A 25 7.02 -8.35 -6.59
CA TYR A 25 7.57 -9.69 -6.35
C TYR A 25 7.61 -10.60 -7.60
N HIS A 26 6.62 -10.51 -8.48
CA HIS A 26 6.44 -11.49 -9.54
C HIS A 26 7.46 -11.31 -10.68
N GLY A 27 8.39 -12.26 -10.79
CA GLY A 27 9.44 -12.25 -11.82
C GLY A 27 10.80 -11.78 -11.31
N GLU A 28 10.86 -11.31 -10.07
CA GLU A 28 12.08 -10.88 -9.40
C GLU A 28 12.70 -12.04 -8.59
N ILE A 29 14.04 -12.00 -8.46
CA ILE A 29 14.81 -12.94 -7.64
C ILE A 29 15.58 -12.11 -6.62
N TYR A 30 15.47 -12.48 -5.35
CA TYR A 30 16.20 -11.86 -4.25
C TYR A 30 17.20 -12.87 -3.71
N ASP A 31 18.48 -12.47 -3.65
CA ASP A 31 19.55 -13.35 -3.20
C ASP A 31 19.63 -13.42 -1.67
N THR A 32 19.12 -12.38 -1.00
CA THR A 32 19.16 -12.27 0.47
C THR A 32 17.82 -11.81 1.04
N ILE A 33 17.60 -12.10 2.32
CA ILE A 33 16.42 -11.63 3.05
C ILE A 33 16.49 -10.12 3.23
N GLU A 34 17.69 -9.57 3.40
CA GLU A 34 17.94 -8.14 3.55
C GLU A 34 17.52 -7.37 2.30
N GLU A 35 17.90 -7.85 1.12
CA GLU A 35 17.49 -7.28 -0.17
C GLU A 35 15.97 -7.34 -0.36
N PHE A 36 15.36 -8.49 -0.04
CA PHE A 36 13.91 -8.64 -0.11
C PHE A 36 13.16 -7.69 0.83
N ASN A 37 13.64 -7.52 2.07
CA ASN A 37 13.06 -6.57 3.01
C ASN A 37 13.21 -5.13 2.51
N HIS A 38 14.37 -4.79 1.95
CA HIS A 38 14.60 -3.46 1.38
C HIS A 38 13.60 -3.16 0.24
N ALA A 39 13.41 -4.11 -0.68
CA ALA A 39 12.44 -3.97 -1.76
C ALA A 39 10.99 -3.82 -1.25
N ILE A 40 10.63 -4.49 -0.15
CA ILE A 40 9.34 -4.28 0.51
C ILE A 40 9.21 -2.86 1.04
N ASP A 41 10.22 -2.37 1.76
CA ASP A 41 10.21 -1.03 2.37
C ASP A 41 10.10 0.06 1.30
N GLU A 42 10.91 -0.04 0.24
CA GLU A 42 10.87 0.88 -0.91
C GLU A 42 9.50 0.85 -1.61
N TYR A 43 8.94 -0.34 -1.84
CA TYR A 43 7.63 -0.45 -2.46
C TYR A 43 6.52 0.13 -1.58
N ILE A 44 6.58 -0.06 -0.27
CA ILE A 44 5.61 0.52 0.68
C ILE A 44 5.71 2.05 0.68
N GLU A 45 6.92 2.60 0.67
CA GLU A 45 7.13 4.04 0.59
C GLU A 45 6.52 4.58 -0.70
N TRP A 46 6.96 4.07 -1.86
CA TRP A 46 6.45 4.46 -3.17
C TRP A 46 4.91 4.34 -3.27
N TYR A 47 4.35 3.21 -2.81
CA TYR A 47 2.90 2.99 -2.87
C TYR A 47 2.14 4.08 -2.10
N ASN A 48 2.67 4.53 -0.97
CA ASN A 48 2.01 5.50 -0.11
C ASN A 48 2.23 6.95 -0.54
N THR A 49 3.43 7.29 -1.00
CA THR A 49 3.87 8.68 -1.23
C THR A 49 3.80 9.11 -2.69
N GLU A 50 3.92 8.18 -3.64
CA GLU A 50 4.13 8.47 -5.06
C GLU A 50 3.09 7.84 -5.99
N ARG A 51 2.49 6.70 -5.61
CA ARG A 51 1.52 6.00 -6.46
C ARG A 51 0.26 6.83 -6.70
N ILE A 52 0.09 7.29 -7.94
CA ILE A 52 -1.11 8.00 -8.38
C ILE A 52 -2.26 7.01 -8.61
N GLN A 53 -3.40 7.25 -7.97
CA GLN A 53 -4.59 6.42 -8.14
C GLN A 53 -5.75 7.23 -8.72
N GLN A 54 -6.25 6.82 -9.89
CA GLN A 54 -7.40 7.49 -10.55
C GLN A 54 -8.65 7.46 -9.67
N ARG A 55 -8.89 6.37 -8.94
CA ARG A 55 -9.98 6.26 -7.96
C ARG A 55 -9.89 7.31 -6.84
N LEU A 56 -8.68 7.77 -6.53
CA LEU A 56 -8.41 8.83 -5.56
C LEU A 56 -8.30 10.21 -6.22
N LYS A 57 -8.86 10.39 -7.42
CA LYS A 57 -8.80 11.65 -8.21
C LYS A 57 -7.37 12.08 -8.53
N GLY A 58 -6.48 11.11 -8.74
CA GLY A 58 -5.07 11.38 -9.04
C GLY A 58 -4.22 11.73 -7.81
N LEU A 59 -4.72 11.50 -6.60
CA LEU A 59 -3.94 11.65 -5.37
C LEU A 59 -3.24 10.34 -5.02
N THR A 60 -2.17 10.47 -4.24
CA THR A 60 -1.51 9.33 -3.58
C THR A 60 -2.28 8.92 -2.33
N PRO A 61 -2.14 7.68 -1.84
CA PRO A 61 -2.81 7.23 -0.64
C PRO A 61 -2.58 8.16 0.57
N MET A 62 -1.34 8.64 0.77
CA MET A 62 -1.05 9.59 1.84
C MET A 62 -1.70 10.95 1.63
N GLN A 63 -1.69 11.49 0.41
CA GLN A 63 -2.37 12.75 0.11
C GLN A 63 -3.87 12.65 0.37
N TYR A 64 -4.51 11.57 -0.07
CA TYR A 64 -5.92 11.32 0.17
C TYR A 64 -6.23 11.21 1.67
N ARG A 65 -5.40 10.49 2.44
CA ARG A 65 -5.51 10.39 3.90
C ARG A 65 -5.40 11.77 4.57
N ASN A 66 -4.40 12.56 4.18
CA ASN A 66 -4.17 13.88 4.78
C ASN A 66 -5.30 14.85 4.46
N GLN A 67 -5.88 14.78 3.25
CA GLN A 67 -7.07 15.56 2.90
C GLN A 67 -8.29 15.18 3.76
N ALA A 68 -8.49 13.90 4.04
CA ALA A 68 -9.58 13.43 4.90
C ALA A 68 -9.39 13.81 6.38
N LEU A 69 -8.14 13.92 6.84
CA LEU A 69 -7.79 14.27 8.22
C LEU A 69 -7.69 15.77 8.48
N GLY A 70 -7.42 16.59 7.45
CA GLY A 70 -7.32 18.05 7.58
C GLY A 70 -8.49 18.72 8.32
N PRO A 71 -9.77 18.34 8.10
CA PRO A 71 -10.92 18.86 8.84
C PRO A 71 -11.02 18.38 10.30
N LEU A 72 -10.36 17.28 10.67
CA LEU A 72 -10.39 16.70 12.02
C LEU A 72 -9.31 17.29 12.94
N THR A 73 -8.34 17.99 12.36
CA THR A 73 -7.21 18.62 13.06
C THR A 73 -7.29 20.15 13.08
N ALA A 74 -8.36 20.74 12.55
CA ALA A 74 -8.61 22.18 12.48
C ALA A 74 -9.57 22.66 13.58
#